data_AF-A0A4R0E626-F1
#
_entry.id   AF-A0A4R0E626-F1
#
_cell.length_a   1.000
_cell.length_b   1.000
_cell.length_c   1.000
_cell.angle_alpha   90.00
_cell.angle_beta   90.00
_cell.angle_gamma   90.00
#
_symmetry.space_group_name_H-M   'P 1'
#
loop_
_entity.id
_entity.type
_entity.pdbx_description
1 polymer ?
#
loop_
_entity_poly.entity_id
_entity_poly.type
_entity_poly.pdbx_seq_one_letter_code
_entity_poly.pdbx_strand_id
1 'polypeptide(L)'
;MKKIALLGFIISSVAACSTVHNTGALAPKLALANPASEYCINQGGKLEIKNEMSGQVAYCHLPNNQVIEEWKYFRDSSKECLAEEAKVLVGQMGLTDGQIKQKTQSEIIRRIAPGQPVTMDYRANRITVTIDPVTKKITQANCG
;
A
#
# COMPACT_ATOMS: atom_id res chain seq x y z
N MET A 1 48.72 -75.42 -4.53
CA MET A 1 49.46 -74.57 -3.57
C MET A 1 50.04 -73.36 -4.29
N LYS A 2 49.50 -72.17 -4.05
CA LYS A 2 50.27 -70.91 -3.88
C LYS A 2 49.28 -69.80 -3.48
N LYS A 3 49.43 -69.34 -2.24
CA LYS A 3 48.77 -68.16 -1.67
C LYS A 3 49.71 -66.97 -1.87
N ILE A 4 49.16 -65.77 -2.07
CA ILE A 4 49.64 -64.42 -1.68
C ILE A 4 48.51 -63.49 -2.21
N ALA A 5 47.54 -63.03 -1.42
CA ALA A 5 47.57 -62.00 -0.36
C ALA A 5 48.04 -60.62 -0.85
N LEU A 6 47.08 -59.73 -1.16
CA LEU A 6 47.19 -58.26 -1.19
C LEU A 6 45.75 -57.73 -1.06
N LEU A 7 45.30 -57.40 0.15
CA LEU A 7 45.25 -56.04 0.71
C LEU A 7 44.46 -55.03 -0.15
N GLY A 8 43.30 -54.60 0.34
CA GLY A 8 42.87 -53.22 0.13
C GLY A 8 41.41 -53.01 -0.28
N PHE A 9 40.75 -52.22 0.57
CA PHE A 9 39.69 -51.25 0.27
C PHE A 9 38.23 -51.68 0.50
N ILE A 10 37.74 -51.23 1.65
CA ILE A 10 36.32 -51.16 2.02
C ILE A 10 35.63 -50.22 1.03
N ILE A 11 34.86 -50.77 0.09
CA ILE A 11 33.96 -49.97 -0.76
C ILE A 11 32.63 -49.84 -0.01
N SER A 12 32.53 -48.83 0.85
CA SER A 12 31.23 -48.33 1.31
C SER A 12 30.54 -47.65 0.13
N SER A 13 29.57 -48.34 -0.46
CA SER A 13 28.68 -47.80 -1.48
C SER A 13 27.47 -47.17 -0.80
N VAL A 14 27.54 -45.86 -0.53
CA VAL A 14 26.33 -45.06 -0.30
C VAL A 14 25.95 -44.44 -1.64
N ALA A 15 25.11 -45.15 -2.39
CA ALA A 15 24.43 -44.58 -3.54
C ALA A 15 23.21 -43.78 -3.04
N ALA A 16 23.38 -42.48 -2.86
CA ALA A 16 22.26 -41.56 -2.63
C ALA A 16 22.40 -40.34 -3.55
N CYS A 17 22.14 -40.55 -4.84
CA CYS A 17 21.80 -39.48 -5.77
C CYS A 17 20.40 -39.76 -6.32
N SER A 18 19.37 -39.30 -5.61
CA SER A 18 18.08 -38.99 -6.21
C SER A 18 18.06 -37.48 -6.39
N THR A 19 18.51 -37.00 -7.55
CA THR A 19 18.13 -35.66 -7.99
C THR A 19 16.65 -35.73 -8.34
N VAL A 20 15.80 -35.52 -7.33
CA VAL A 20 14.40 -35.16 -7.57
C VAL A 20 14.47 -33.80 -8.25
N HIS A 21 14.46 -33.81 -9.59
CA HIS A 21 14.03 -32.65 -10.36
C HIS A 21 12.59 -32.44 -9.93
N ASN A 22 12.44 -31.55 -8.96
CA ASN A 22 11.17 -30.97 -8.62
C ASN A 22 10.78 -30.14 -9.84
N THR A 23 10.20 -30.79 -10.85
CA THR A 23 9.20 -30.15 -11.70
C THR A 23 8.02 -29.85 -10.80
N GLY A 24 8.25 -28.95 -9.84
CA GLY A 24 7.20 -28.22 -9.19
C GLY A 24 6.54 -27.51 -10.35
N ALA A 25 5.40 -28.06 -10.76
CA ALA A 25 4.44 -27.31 -11.53
C ALA A 25 4.45 -25.90 -10.95
N LEU A 26 4.77 -24.92 -11.79
CA LEU A 26 4.50 -23.53 -11.48
C LEU A 26 2.98 -23.47 -11.32
N ALA A 27 2.50 -23.82 -10.12
CA ALA A 27 1.24 -23.33 -9.62
C ALA A 27 1.25 -21.86 -10.02
N PRO A 28 0.26 -21.36 -10.78
CA PRO A 28 0.23 -19.98 -11.19
C PRO A 28 0.46 -19.19 -9.92
N LYS A 29 1.64 -18.55 -9.81
CA LYS A 29 1.86 -17.62 -8.71
C LYS A 29 0.72 -16.65 -8.90
N LEU A 30 -0.20 -16.60 -7.94
CA LEU A 30 -1.22 -15.57 -7.87
C LEU A 30 -0.43 -14.27 -7.72
N ALA A 31 0.00 -13.72 -8.84
CA ALA A 31 0.70 -12.46 -8.90
C ALA A 31 -0.38 -11.43 -8.64
N LEU A 32 -0.48 -11.01 -7.38
CA LEU A 32 -1.22 -9.81 -7.05
C LEU A 32 -0.67 -8.70 -7.94
N ALA A 33 -1.56 -8.01 -8.65
CA ALA A 33 -1.16 -6.89 -9.48
C ALA A 33 -0.45 -5.84 -8.60
N ASN A 34 0.60 -5.22 -9.13
CA ASN A 34 1.21 -4.08 -8.46
C ASN A 34 0.21 -2.91 -8.51
N PRO A 35 -0.24 -2.36 -7.36
CA PRO A 35 -1.25 -1.31 -7.33
C PRO A 35 -0.81 -0.02 -8.03
N ALA A 36 0.49 0.30 -8.00
CA ALA A 36 1.01 1.47 -8.70
C ALA A 36 0.97 1.27 -10.23
N SER A 37 1.35 0.07 -10.68
CA SER A 37 1.26 -0.33 -12.08
C SER A 37 -0.19 -0.34 -12.58
N GLU A 38 -1.10 -0.93 -11.81
CA GLU A 38 -2.54 -0.95 -12.11
C GLU A 38 -3.12 0.46 -12.13
N TYR A 39 -2.77 1.32 -11.17
CA TYR A 39 -3.18 2.72 -11.15
C TYR A 39 -2.74 3.45 -12.42
N CYS A 40 -1.47 3.33 -12.83
CA CYS A 40 -0.98 3.92 -14.07
C CYS A 40 -1.82 3.53 -15.29
N ILE A 41 -2.11 2.23 -15.44
CA ILE A 41 -2.91 1.69 -16.55
C ILE A 41 -4.35 2.22 -16.48
N ASN A 42 -4.95 2.27 -15.29
CA ASN A 42 -6.31 2.78 -15.08
C ASN A 42 -6.44 4.28 -15.37
N GLN A 43 -5.36 5.06 -15.23
CA GLN A 43 -5.30 6.47 -15.65
C GLN A 43 -5.04 6.63 -17.16
N GLY A 44 -5.01 5.53 -17.93
CA GLY A 44 -4.75 5.52 -19.37
C GLY A 44 -3.26 5.64 -19.73
N GLY A 45 -2.37 5.46 -18.76
CA GLY A 45 -0.92 5.51 -18.96
C GLY A 45 -0.33 4.21 -19.48
N LYS A 46 0.95 4.26 -19.86
CA LYS A 46 1.77 3.10 -20.26
C LYS A 46 2.96 2.96 -19.33
N LEU A 47 3.25 1.74 -18.90
CA LEU A 47 4.39 1.44 -18.03
C LEU A 47 5.67 1.24 -18.85
N GLU A 48 6.77 1.79 -18.34
CA GLU A 48 8.12 1.56 -18.82
C GLU A 48 9.02 1.16 -17.63
N ILE A 49 9.63 -0.02 -17.69
CA ILE A 49 10.59 -0.46 -16.67
C ILE A 49 12.00 -0.06 -17.10
N LYS A 50 12.72 0.65 -16.24
CA LYS A 50 14.11 1.06 -16.44
C LYS A 50 15.01 0.39 -15.42
N ASN A 51 16.19 -0.02 -15.88
CA ASN A 51 17.28 -0.43 -14.99
C ASN A 51 18.04 0.81 -14.54
N GLU A 52 18.05 1.06 -13.23
CA GLU A 52 18.81 2.10 -12.57
C GLU A 52 19.87 1.50 -11.64
N MET A 53 20.75 2.35 -11.10
CA MET A 53 21.79 1.90 -10.16
C MET A 53 21.20 1.20 -8.92
N SER A 54 20.01 1.60 -8.49
CA SER A 54 19.30 1.03 -7.33
C SER A 54 18.38 -0.15 -7.67
N GLY A 55 18.38 -0.63 -8.92
CA GLY A 55 17.51 -1.72 -9.39
C GLY A 55 16.52 -1.28 -10.47
N GLN A 56 15.43 -2.02 -10.61
CA GLN A 56 14.40 -1.71 -11.60
C GLN A 56 13.39 -0.70 -11.04
N VAL A 57 13.13 0.36 -11.81
CA VAL A 57 12.13 1.39 -11.50
C VAL A 57 11.12 1.42 -12.64
N ALA A 58 9.83 1.48 -12.30
CA ALA A 58 8.77 1.59 -13.27
C ALA A 58 8.26 3.03 -13.37
N TYR A 59 8.15 3.52 -14.60
CA TYR A 59 7.66 4.85 -14.94
C TYR A 59 6.33 4.76 -15.67
N CYS A 60 5.40 5.64 -15.32
CA CYS A 60 4.13 5.83 -15.99
C CYS A 60 4.23 6.96 -17.02
N HIS A 61 3.97 6.63 -18.29
CA HIS A 61 3.81 7.59 -19.39
C HIS A 61 2.34 7.93 -19.54
N LEU A 62 1.97 9.17 -19.18
CA LEU A 62 0.59 9.64 -19.18
C LEU A 62 0.17 10.19 -20.56
N PRO A 63 -1.13 10.20 -20.90
CA PRO A 63 -1.63 10.70 -22.19
C PRO A 63 -1.31 12.18 -22.49
N ASN A 64 -0.98 12.96 -21.46
CA ASN A 64 -0.56 14.36 -21.57
C ASN A 64 0.97 14.52 -21.74
N ASN A 65 1.67 13.45 -22.11
CA ASN A 65 3.13 13.37 -22.27
C ASN A 65 3.95 13.56 -21.00
N GLN A 66 3.32 13.57 -19.81
CA GLN A 66 4.06 13.53 -18.55
C GLN A 66 4.63 12.13 -18.31
N VAL A 67 5.85 12.07 -17.79
CA VAL A 67 6.48 10.83 -17.33
C VAL A 67 6.75 10.97 -15.83
N ILE A 68 6.21 10.05 -15.05
CA ILE A 68 6.29 10.07 -13.58
C ILE A 68 6.55 8.66 -13.05
N GLU A 69 7.36 8.52 -12.01
CA GLU A 69 7.58 7.23 -11.34
C GLU A 69 6.26 6.67 -10.77
N GLU A 70 5.98 5.38 -10.98
CA GLU A 70 4.64 4.82 -10.74
C GLU A 70 4.19 4.91 -9.27
N TRP A 71 5.10 4.70 -8.32
CA TRP A 71 4.77 4.75 -6.90
C TRP A 71 4.56 6.17 -6.42
N LYS A 72 5.33 7.13 -6.93
CA LYS A 72 5.11 8.56 -6.70
C LYS A 72 3.72 8.95 -7.22
N TYR A 73 3.40 8.57 -8.44
CA TYR A 73 2.09 8.89 -9.02
C TYR A 73 0.94 8.29 -8.22
N PHE A 74 1.05 7.03 -7.84
CA PHE A 74 0.06 6.36 -7.00
C PHE A 74 -0.11 7.05 -5.64
N ARG A 75 0.99 7.39 -4.94
CA ARG A 75 0.92 8.08 -3.64
C ARG A 75 0.32 9.48 -3.76
N ASP A 76 0.74 10.26 -4.76
CA ASP A 76 0.26 11.63 -4.99
C ASP A 76 -1.25 11.67 -5.32
N SER A 77 -1.82 10.54 -5.76
CA SER A 77 -3.27 10.40 -6.00
C SER A 77 -4.11 10.25 -4.72
N SER A 78 -3.47 10.02 -3.57
CA SER A 78 -4.15 9.84 -2.29
C SER A 78 -4.90 11.12 -1.91
N LYS A 79 -6.19 11.00 -1.57
CA LYS A 79 -6.95 12.16 -1.09
C LYS A 79 -6.51 12.53 0.31
N GLU A 80 -5.98 13.73 0.46
CA GLU A 80 -5.67 14.29 1.77
C GLU A 80 -6.79 15.23 2.24
N CYS A 81 -7.01 15.25 3.55
CA CYS A 81 -7.92 16.18 4.19
C CYS A 81 -7.34 17.60 4.15
N LEU A 82 -8.10 18.55 3.61
CA LEU A 82 -7.72 19.96 3.53
C LEU A 82 -7.91 20.65 4.89
N ALA A 83 -6.80 20.92 5.59
CA ALA A 83 -6.82 21.44 6.95
C ALA A 83 -7.49 22.82 7.07
N GLU A 84 -7.32 23.69 6.09
CA GLU A 84 -7.96 25.01 6.11
C GLU A 84 -9.48 24.91 5.95
N GLU A 85 -9.95 24.05 5.04
CA GLU A 85 -11.39 23.79 4.87
C GLU A 85 -12.01 23.10 6.10
N ALA A 86 -11.25 22.26 6.79
CA ALA A 86 -11.68 21.64 8.04
C ALA A 86 -11.96 22.70 9.12
N LYS A 87 -11.10 23.71 9.27
CA LYS A 87 -11.30 24.80 10.26
C LYS A 87 -12.58 25.58 10.01
N VAL A 88 -12.97 25.76 8.75
CA VAL A 88 -14.21 26.47 8.36
C VAL A 88 -15.48 25.76 8.89
N LEU A 89 -15.41 24.47 9.20
CA LEU A 89 -16.54 23.72 9.74
C LEU A 89 -16.88 24.09 11.19
N VAL A 90 -15.97 24.70 11.95
CA VAL A 90 -16.19 25.07 13.34
C VAL A 90 -17.34 26.07 13.46
N GLY A 91 -18.27 25.81 14.38
CA GLY A 91 -19.49 26.58 14.60
C GLY A 91 -20.68 26.16 13.74
N GLN A 92 -20.47 25.36 12.68
CA GLN A 92 -21.55 24.83 11.85
C GLN A 92 -22.31 23.70 12.56
N MET A 93 -23.55 23.46 12.15
CA MET A 93 -24.41 22.40 12.68
C MET A 93 -25.14 21.68 11.54
N GLY A 94 -25.60 20.46 11.78
CA GLY A 94 -26.43 19.71 10.83
C GLY A 94 -25.71 19.23 9.56
N LEU A 95 -24.39 19.30 9.50
CA LEU A 95 -23.63 18.79 8.36
C LEU A 95 -23.66 17.26 8.27
N THR A 96 -24.06 16.76 7.10
CA THR A 96 -23.98 15.33 6.78
C THR A 96 -22.53 14.91 6.52
N ASP A 97 -22.27 13.61 6.62
CA ASP A 97 -20.94 13.05 6.30
C ASP A 97 -20.52 13.38 4.86
N GLY A 98 -21.45 13.32 3.90
CA GLY A 98 -21.18 13.68 2.51
C GLY A 98 -20.71 15.13 2.36
N GLN A 99 -21.38 16.06 3.04
CA GLN A 99 -21.01 17.48 3.00
C GLN A 99 -19.63 17.74 3.62
N ILE A 100 -19.32 17.06 4.74
CA ILE A 100 -18.01 17.19 5.39
C ILE A 100 -16.91 16.66 4.46
N LYS A 101 -17.07 15.45 3.90
CA LYS A 101 -16.08 14.87 2.97
C LYS A 101 -15.87 15.74 1.75
N GLN A 102 -16.95 16.26 1.17
CA GLN A 102 -16.87 17.11 -0.01
C GLN A 102 -16.10 18.41 0.27
N LYS A 103 -16.40 19.07 1.39
CA LYS A 103 -15.75 20.34 1.76
C LYS A 103 -14.28 20.15 2.09
N THR A 104 -13.92 19.06 2.76
CA THR A 104 -12.56 18.88 3.29
C THR A 104 -11.72 17.89 2.49
N GLN A 105 -12.24 17.35 1.39
CA GLN A 105 -11.60 16.29 0.59
C GLN A 105 -11.28 15.00 1.36
N SER A 106 -11.70 14.91 2.63
CA SER A 106 -11.48 13.71 3.45
C SER A 106 -12.26 12.50 2.94
N GLU A 107 -11.70 11.32 3.18
CA GLU A 107 -12.35 10.04 2.88
C GLU A 107 -13.01 9.45 4.12
N ILE A 108 -12.41 9.70 5.28
CA ILE A 108 -12.80 9.16 6.58
C ILE A 108 -13.24 10.31 7.47
N ILE A 109 -14.35 10.12 8.19
CA ILE A 109 -14.80 11.04 9.23
C ILE A 109 -14.79 10.31 10.57
N ARG A 110 -14.26 10.96 11.58
CA ARG A 110 -14.37 10.55 12.98
C ARG A 110 -15.17 11.61 13.74
N ARG A 111 -16.38 11.29 14.16
CA ARG A 111 -17.21 12.16 15.01
C ARG A 111 -16.98 11.83 16.48
N ILE A 112 -16.71 12.84 17.30
CA ILE A 112 -16.47 12.66 18.74
C ILE A 112 -17.23 13.70 19.58
N ALA A 113 -17.51 13.39 20.83
CA ALA A 113 -17.97 14.35 21.82
C ALA A 113 -16.78 15.03 22.52
N PRO A 114 -16.95 16.24 23.10
CA PRO A 114 -15.92 16.86 23.94
C PRO A 114 -15.48 15.92 25.07
N GLY A 115 -14.17 15.72 25.22
CA GLY A 115 -13.59 14.85 26.24
C GLY A 115 -13.69 13.35 25.96
N GLN A 116 -14.25 12.93 24.83
CA GLN A 116 -14.31 11.51 24.47
C GLN A 116 -12.90 10.96 24.26
N PRO A 117 -12.52 9.86 24.95
CA PRO A 117 -11.21 9.25 24.77
C PRO A 117 -11.09 8.66 23.36
N VAL A 118 -9.96 8.92 22.70
CA VAL A 118 -9.65 8.40 21.37
C VAL A 118 -8.18 8.02 21.27
N THR A 119 -7.86 7.14 20.33
CA THR A 119 -6.49 6.84 19.93
C THR A 119 -5.90 8.01 19.12
N MET A 120 -4.59 8.21 19.27
CA MET A 120 -3.81 9.24 18.57
C MET A 120 -3.17 8.68 17.29
N ASP A 121 -3.89 7.86 16.53
CA ASP A 121 -3.43 7.38 15.22
C ASP A 121 -3.54 8.49 14.18
N TYR A 122 -2.52 8.68 13.32
CA TYR A 122 -2.55 9.68 12.26
C TYR A 122 -3.05 9.08 10.95
N ARG A 123 -3.98 9.77 10.29
CA ARG A 123 -4.51 9.44 8.96
C ARG A 123 -4.70 10.72 8.15
N ALA A 124 -3.86 10.91 7.12
CA ALA A 124 -3.89 12.10 6.26
C ALA A 124 -5.25 12.31 5.55
N ASN A 125 -5.98 11.23 5.25
CA ASN A 125 -7.29 11.27 4.60
C ASN A 125 -8.48 11.35 5.58
N ARG A 126 -8.23 11.52 6.89
CA ARG A 126 -9.27 11.59 7.92
C ARG A 126 -9.48 13.01 8.41
N ILE A 127 -10.75 13.35 8.62
CA ILE A 127 -11.15 14.48 9.46
C ILE A 127 -11.75 13.98 10.76
N THR A 128 -11.35 14.58 11.87
CA THR A 128 -11.99 14.41 13.18
C THR A 128 -12.80 15.66 13.51
N VAL A 129 -14.11 15.49 13.74
CA VAL A 129 -15.01 16.58 14.15
C VAL A 129 -15.54 16.33 15.56
N THR A 130 -15.35 17.31 16.44
CA THR A 130 -15.90 17.32 17.79
C THR A 130 -17.25 18.02 17.77
N ILE A 131 -18.30 17.35 18.22
CA ILE A 131 -19.68 17.84 18.15
C ILE A 131 -20.22 17.95 19.57
N ASP A 132 -20.66 19.14 19.94
CA ASP A 132 -21.34 19.36 21.20
C ASP A 132 -22.69 18.61 21.22
N PRO A 133 -22.95 17.75 22.22
CA PRO A 133 -24.14 16.89 22.23
C PRO A 133 -25.45 17.68 22.43
N VAL A 134 -25.40 18.88 23.00
CA VAL A 134 -26.56 19.72 23.30
C VAL A 134 -26.86 20.64 22.12
N THR A 135 -25.88 21.44 21.70
CA THR A 135 -26.05 22.45 20.65
C THR A 135 -25.94 21.88 19.24
N LYS A 136 -25.42 20.65 19.10
CA LYS A 136 -25.11 19.99 17.81
C LYS A 136 -24.12 20.76 16.93
N LYS A 137 -23.42 21.74 17.49
CA LYS A 137 -22.40 22.51 16.80
C LYS A 137 -21.08 21.76 16.79
N ILE A 138 -20.35 21.88 15.70
CA ILE A 138 -18.95 21.46 15.61
C ILE A 138 -18.12 22.44 16.44
N THR A 139 -17.48 21.97 17.50
CA THR A 139 -16.61 22.77 18.36
C THR A 139 -15.15 22.71 17.94
N GLN A 140 -14.74 21.63 17.26
CA GLN A 140 -13.41 21.45 16.70
C GLN A 140 -13.49 20.60 15.43
N ALA A 141 -12.60 20.86 14.47
CA ALA A 141 -12.48 20.08 13.25
C ALA A 141 -11.02 20.06 12.79
N ASN A 142 -10.38 18.89 12.81
CA ASN A 142 -8.95 18.73 12.51
C ASN A 142 -8.72 17.56 11.55
N CYS A 143 -7.83 17.75 10.58
CA CYS A 143 -7.34 16.67 9.74
C CYS A 143 -6.26 15.87 10.50
N GLY A 144 -6.24 14.56 10.29
CA GLY A 144 -5.31 13.63 10.95
C GLY A 144 -5.99 12.50 11.70
#